data_AF-A0A453CZ00-F1
#
_entry.id   AF-A0A453CZ00-F1
#
_cell.length_a   1.000
_cell.length_b   1.000
_cell.length_c   1.000
_cell.angle_alpha   90.00
_cell.angle_beta   90.00
_cell.angle_gamma   90.00
#
_symmetry.space_group_name_H-M   'P 1'
#
loop_
_entity.id
_entity.type
_entity.pdbx_description
1 polymer ?
#
loop_
_entity_poly.entity_id
_entity_poly.type
_entity_poly.pdbx_seq_one_letter_code
_entity_poly.pdbx_strand_id
1 'polypeptide(L)'
;MAAQDEQQPPLHILFFPFLAPGHLIPIADMAALFAARGVRCTILTTPVNAAIIRSAVDHANDAFAGPAFAQAVQLLREPFEQFLIHNHHDAVVTGSYFH
;
A
#
# COMPACT_ATOMS: atom_id res chain seq x y z
N MET A 1 -6.48 -35.06 15.12
CA MET A 1 -5.75 -33.87 15.57
C MET A 1 -5.36 -33.12 14.30
N ALA A 2 -6.25 -32.28 13.78
CA ALA A 2 -5.99 -31.53 12.55
C ALA A 2 -5.06 -30.38 12.92
N ALA A 3 -3.90 -30.32 12.28
CA ALA A 3 -3.03 -29.15 12.34
C ALA A 3 -3.86 -27.95 11.90
N GLN A 4 -3.99 -26.96 12.79
CA GLN A 4 -4.53 -25.68 12.39
C GLN A 4 -3.50 -25.11 11.41
N ASP A 5 -3.89 -24.93 10.14
CA ASP A 5 -3.13 -24.12 9.20
C ASP A 5 -2.99 -22.74 9.86
N GLU A 6 -1.84 -22.47 10.49
CA GLU A 6 -1.45 -21.12 10.87
C GLU A 6 -1.22 -20.36 9.56
N GLN A 7 -2.30 -19.86 8.98
CA GLN A 7 -2.26 -18.97 7.83
C GLN A 7 -1.50 -17.73 8.28
N GLN A 8 -0.20 -17.69 7.93
CA GLN A 8 0.66 -16.53 8.13
C GLN A 8 -0.08 -15.29 7.64
N PRO A 9 -0.11 -14.20 8.44
CA PRO A 9 -0.77 -12.98 8.01
C PRO A 9 -0.22 -12.55 6.65
N PRO A 10 -1.09 -12.07 5.73
CA PRO A 10 -0.65 -11.72 4.39
C PRO A 10 0.41 -10.62 4.47
N LEU A 11 1.50 -10.81 3.72
CA LEU A 11 2.59 -9.85 3.60
C LEU A 11 2.04 -8.43 3.41
N HIS A 12 2.54 -7.46 4.16
CA HIS A 12 2.07 -6.08 4.14
C HIS A 12 3.17 -5.12 3.70
N ILE A 13 3.01 -4.52 2.52
CA ILE A 13 3.97 -3.61 1.92
C ILE A 13 3.48 -2.17 1.99
N LEU A 14 4.33 -1.25 2.46
CA LEU A 14 4.17 0.19 2.30
C LEU A 14 4.85 0.67 1.03
N PHE A 15 4.13 1.40 0.19
CA PHE A 15 4.67 2.15 -0.93
C PHE A 15 4.74 3.62 -0.56
N PHE A 16 5.95 4.19 -0.62
CA PHE A 16 6.23 5.59 -0.32
C PHE A 16 6.79 6.30 -1.57
N PRO A 17 5.91 6.74 -2.49
CA PRO A 17 6.31 7.39 -3.73
C PRO A 17 6.67 8.86 -3.53
N PHE A 18 7.44 9.39 -4.49
CA PHE A 18 7.48 10.84 -4.69
C PHE A 18 6.11 11.31 -5.20
N LEU A 19 5.62 12.42 -4.67
CA LEU A 19 4.24 12.87 -4.89
C LEU A 19 4.04 13.64 -6.21
N ALA A 20 4.53 13.07 -7.31
CA ALA A 20 4.28 13.56 -8.67
C ALA A 20 3.57 12.47 -9.50
N PRO A 21 2.71 12.84 -10.46
CA PRO A 21 1.95 11.87 -11.27
C PRO A 21 2.82 10.79 -11.90
N GLY A 22 4.00 11.16 -12.43
CA GLY A 22 4.96 10.22 -13.04
C GLY A 22 5.57 9.19 -12.09
N HIS A 23 5.41 9.35 -10.78
CA HIS A 23 5.85 8.39 -9.76
C HIS A 23 4.66 7.67 -9.11
N LEU A 24 3.56 8.39 -8.88
CA LEU A 24 2.35 7.87 -8.27
C LEU A 24 1.70 6.79 -9.13
N ILE A 25 1.60 7.00 -10.45
CA ILE A 25 0.94 6.04 -11.36
C ILE A 25 1.72 4.71 -11.40
N PRO A 26 3.03 4.68 -11.68
CA PRO A 26 3.77 3.41 -11.69
C PRO A 26 3.75 2.68 -10.34
N ILE A 27 3.73 3.43 -9.23
CA ILE A 27 3.66 2.85 -7.89
C ILE A 27 2.28 2.27 -7.61
N ALA A 28 1.20 2.91 -8.08
CA ALA A 28 -0.14 2.36 -8.01
C ALA A 28 -0.27 1.06 -8.81
N ASP A 29 0.26 1.03 -10.04
CA ASP A 29 0.26 -0.18 -10.87
C ASP A 29 1.06 -1.31 -10.22
N MET A 30 2.25 -1.00 -9.69
CA MET A 30 3.08 -1.97 -8.97
C MET A 30 2.33 -2.54 -7.77
N ALA A 31 1.75 -1.68 -6.95
CA ALA A 31 1.04 -2.09 -5.75
C ALA A 31 -0.22 -2.92 -6.11
N ALA A 32 -0.91 -2.62 -7.22
CA ALA A 32 -1.99 -3.47 -7.74
C ALA A 32 -1.50 -4.87 -8.14
N LEU A 33 -0.32 -4.99 -8.76
CA LEU A 33 0.29 -6.28 -9.09
C LEU A 33 0.64 -7.12 -7.85
N PHE A 34 1.04 -6.47 -6.75
CA PHE A 34 1.26 -7.15 -5.47
C PHE A 34 -0.07 -7.56 -4.83
N ALA A 35 -1.06 -6.67 -4.82
CA ALA A 35 -2.40 -6.96 -4.29
C ALA A 35 -3.05 -8.16 -5.00
N ALA A 36 -2.92 -8.26 -6.32
CA ALA A 36 -3.39 -9.40 -7.11
C ALA A 36 -2.77 -10.76 -6.71
N ARG A 37 -1.69 -10.77 -5.92
CA ARG A 37 -1.01 -11.96 -5.40
C ARG A 37 -1.33 -12.22 -3.93
N GLY A 38 -2.30 -11.52 -3.33
CA GLY A 38 -2.66 -11.70 -1.93
C GLY A 38 -1.84 -10.87 -0.94
N VAL A 39 -1.07 -9.88 -1.41
CA VAL A 39 -0.27 -9.01 -0.56
C VAL A 39 -1.10 -7.80 -0.16
N ARG A 40 -1.13 -7.47 1.14
CA ARG A 40 -1.72 -6.21 1.61
C ARG A 40 -0.81 -5.06 1.18
N CYS A 41 -1.36 -4.04 0.54
CA CYS A 41 -0.58 -2.90 0.07
C CYS A 41 -1.13 -1.60 0.65
N THR A 42 -0.23 -0.72 1.11
CA THR A 42 -0.56 0.65 1.50
C THR A 42 0.20 1.63 0.62
N ILE A 43 -0.46 2.59 -0.04
CA ILE A 43 0.24 3.74 -0.64
C ILE A 43 0.15 4.96 0.29
N LEU A 44 1.31 5.52 0.64
CA LEU A 44 1.40 6.79 1.34
C LEU A 44 1.29 7.95 0.33
N THR A 45 0.27 8.79 0.50
CA THR A 45 0.04 9.95 -0.38
C THR A 45 -0.75 11.05 0.33
N THR A 46 -1.00 12.17 -0.36
CA THR A 46 -1.88 13.24 0.13
C THR A 46 -3.27 13.10 -0.47
N PRO A 47 -4.34 13.69 0.12
CA PRO A 47 -5.70 13.56 -0.43
C PRO A 47 -5.82 14.04 -1.86
N VAL A 48 -5.14 15.16 -2.14
CA VAL A 48 -5.14 15.78 -3.46
C VAL A 48 -4.53 14.81 -4.47
N ASN A 49 -3.45 14.13 -4.10
CA ASN A 49 -2.77 13.17 -4.96
C ASN A 49 -3.44 11.79 -4.99
N ALA A 50 -4.23 11.42 -3.98
CA ALA A 50 -4.99 10.17 -3.96
C ALA A 50 -5.99 10.09 -5.13
N ALA A 51 -6.52 11.24 -5.57
CA ALA A 51 -7.40 11.30 -6.74
C ALA A 51 -6.70 10.83 -8.05
N ILE A 52 -5.37 10.99 -8.15
CA ILE A 52 -4.58 10.60 -9.33
C ILE A 52 -4.58 9.07 -9.51
N ILE A 53 -4.52 8.32 -8.40
CA ILE A 53 -4.36 6.86 -8.41
C ILE A 53 -5.65 6.10 -8.09
N ARG A 54 -6.75 6.81 -7.82
CA ARG A 54 -8.03 6.23 -7.39
C ARG A 54 -8.53 5.12 -8.30
N SER A 55 -8.51 5.34 -9.61
CA SER A 55 -8.92 4.34 -10.60
C SER A 55 -8.11 3.04 -10.50
N ALA A 56 -6.79 3.13 -10.33
CA ALA A 56 -5.94 1.94 -10.16
C ALA A 56 -6.26 1.19 -8.87
N VAL A 57 -6.54 1.92 -7.79
CA VAL A 57 -6.94 1.32 -6.50
C VAL A 57 -8.29 0.63 -6.59
N ASP A 58 -9.29 1.29 -7.19
CA ASP A 58 -10.63 0.75 -7.32
C ASP A 58 -10.60 -0.54 -8.16
N HIS A 59 -9.90 -0.54 -9.29
CA HIS A 59 -9.70 -1.75 -10.09
C HIS A 59 -8.98 -2.87 -9.34
N ALA A 60 -7.97 -2.56 -8.53
CA ALA A 60 -7.24 -3.56 -7.75
C ALA A 60 -8.13 -4.20 -6.67
N ASN A 61 -9.02 -3.41 -6.05
CA ASN A 61 -9.99 -3.90 -5.08
C ASN A 61 -11.11 -4.73 -5.73
N ASP A 62 -11.59 -4.34 -6.91
CA ASP A 62 -12.64 -5.08 -7.63
C ASP A 62 -12.14 -6.44 -8.15
N ALA A 63 -10.87 -6.51 -8.56
CA ALA A 63 -10.29 -7.71 -9.15
C ALA A 63 -9.99 -8.82 -8.13
N PHE A 64 -10.02 -8.55 -6.81
CA PHE A 64 -9.54 -9.49 -5.82
C PHE A 64 -10.26 -9.41 -4.46
N ALA A 65 -10.69 -10.56 -3.94
CA ALA A 65 -11.39 -10.69 -2.66
C ALA A 65 -10.46 -10.88 -1.43
N GLY A 66 -9.13 -10.77 -1.59
CA GLY A 66 -8.18 -10.86 -0.48
C GLY A 66 -7.83 -9.50 0.13
N PRO A 67 -6.68 -9.34 0.82
CA PRO A 67 -6.39 -8.14 1.61
C PRO A 67 -6.45 -6.87 0.75
N ALA A 68 -7.32 -5.96 1.17
CA ALA A 68 -7.66 -4.74 0.45
C ALA A 68 -6.46 -3.81 0.24
N PHE A 69 -6.54 -3.03 -0.84
CA PHE A 69 -5.62 -1.96 -1.13
C PHE A 69 -5.92 -0.72 -0.26
N ALA A 70 -5.02 -0.41 0.67
CA ALA A 70 -5.19 0.71 1.61
C ALA A 70 -4.48 1.98 1.11
N GLN A 71 -5.06 3.15 1.39
CA GLN A 71 -4.43 4.44 1.12
C GLN A 71 -4.19 5.16 2.45
N ALA A 72 -2.92 5.44 2.76
CA ALA A 72 -2.55 6.25 3.91
C ALA A 72 -2.56 7.72 3.49
N VAL A 73 -3.75 8.31 3.47
CA VAL A 73 -4.00 9.69 3.07
C VAL A 73 -3.93 10.57 4.31
N GLN A 74 -3.02 11.56 4.34
CA GLN A 74 -2.87 12.59 5.41
C GLN A 74 -2.14 12.24 6.71
N LEU A 75 -1.69 11.01 6.92
CA LEU A 75 -1.08 10.64 8.22
C LEU A 75 0.34 11.18 8.46
N LEU A 76 0.88 12.05 7.60
CA LEU A 76 2.11 12.79 7.89
C LEU A 76 1.92 13.90 8.95
N ARG A 77 0.70 14.13 9.45
CA ARG A 77 0.46 15.07 10.57
C ARG A 77 0.68 14.41 11.94
N GLU A 78 0.43 13.11 12.06
CA GLU A 78 0.98 12.30 13.16
C GLU A 78 2.46 11.97 12.85
N PRO A 79 3.32 11.69 13.84
CA PRO A 79 4.70 11.31 13.56
C PRO A 79 4.68 10.09 12.63
N PHE A 80 5.30 10.18 11.45
CA PHE A 80 5.43 9.10 10.48
C PHE A 80 5.81 7.75 11.12
N GLU A 81 6.64 7.81 12.17
CA GLU A 81 7.00 6.68 13.03
C GLU A 81 5.79 5.95 13.64
N GLN A 82 4.81 6.68 14.17
CA GLN A 82 3.59 6.06 14.71
C GLN A 82 2.79 5.38 13.61
N PHE A 83 2.70 5.96 12.40
CA PHE A 83 2.04 5.31 11.28
C PHE A 83 2.71 3.96 10.95
N LEU A 84 4.05 3.91 10.94
CA LEU A 84 4.81 2.68 10.71
C LEU A 84 4.53 1.63 11.80
N ILE A 85 4.53 2.05 13.07
CA ILE A 85 4.29 1.17 14.23
C ILE A 85 2.88 0.57 14.20
N HIS A 86 1.85 1.38 13.96
CA HIS A 86 0.46 0.92 14.03
C HIS A 86 0.03 0.03 12.86
N ASN A 87 0.70 0.14 11.70
CA ASN A 87 0.32 -0.62 10.51
C ASN A 87 1.18 -1.88 10.29
N HIS A 88 2.31 -2.02 10.98
CA HIS A 88 3.17 -3.21 10.97
C HIS A 88 3.49 -3.73 9.56
N HIS A 89 4.11 -2.88 8.74
CA HIS A 89 4.54 -3.25 7.39
C HIS A 89 5.77 -4.16 7.45
N ASP A 90 5.78 -5.22 6.64
CA ASP A 90 6.91 -6.15 6.51
C ASP A 90 8.00 -5.59 5.58
N ALA A 91 7.64 -4.69 4.67
CA ALA A 91 8.56 -4.06 3.74
C ALA A 91 8.10 -2.65 3.34
N VAL A 92 9.07 -1.83 2.91
CA VAL A 92 8.82 -0.50 2.35
C VAL A 92 9.45 -0.40 0.95
N VAL A 93 8.65 0.00 -0.03
CA VAL A 93 9.08 0.38 -1.37
C VAL A 93 9.13 1.90 -1.44
N THR A 94 10.33 2.46 -1.60
CA THR A 94 10.54 3.91 -1.66
C THR A 94 11.08 4.35 -3.01
N GLY A 95 10.72 5.56 -3.43
CA GLY A 95 11.33 6.19 -4.60
C GLY A 95 12.80 6.55 -4.34
N SER A 96 13.61 6.63 -5.39
CA SER A 96 15.03 7.03 -5.33
C SER A 96 15.27 8.45 -4.80
N TYR A 97 14.22 9.23 -4.56
CA TYR A 97 14.30 10.59 -4.05
C TYR A 97 14.30 10.67 -2.52
N PHE A 98 14.16 9.52 -1.84
CA PHE A 98 14.24 9.42 -0.38
C PHE A 98 15.52 8.65 -0.04
N HIS A 99 16.57 9.41 0.28
CA HIS A 99 17.87 8.92 0.75
C HIS A 99 18.07 9.28 2.23
#